data_AF-A0A9X4PC56-F1
#
_entry.id   AF-A0A9X4PC56-F1
#
_cell.length_a   1.000
_cell.length_b   1.000
_cell.length_c   1.000
_cell.angle_alpha   90.00
_cell.angle_beta   90.00
_cell.angle_gamma   90.00
#
_symmetry.space_group_name_H-M   'P 1'
#
loop_
_entity.id
_entity.type
_entity.pdbx_description
1 polymer ?
#
loop_
_entity_poly.entity_id
_entity_poly.type
_entity_poly.pdbx_seq_one_letter_code
_entity_poly.pdbx_strand_id
1 'polypeptide(L)'
;MAIPSIQPSAQWLATWQANKVNTQPPLDIQKIFSSEKIGEKKLHLMELGTLNFPTGKILVCDPLCELNADNEYLAPYLQSIPAGRHSLQVLVAEYSFDERYAFCRLKCSEQQAVR
;
A
#
# COMPACT_ATOMS: atom_id res chain seq x y z
N MET A 1 -15.81 22.84 -3.12
CA MET A 1 -14.78 23.65 -2.42
C MET A 1 -13.43 22.98 -2.67
N ALA A 2 -12.34 23.73 -2.77
CA ALA A 2 -11.01 23.13 -2.89
C ALA A 2 -10.58 22.62 -1.51
N ILE A 3 -10.25 21.34 -1.40
CA ILE A 3 -9.69 20.76 -0.17
C ILE A 3 -8.36 21.46 0.10
N PRO A 4 -8.16 22.06 1.29
CA PRO A 4 -6.90 22.74 1.61
C PRO A 4 -5.74 21.74 1.52
N SER A 5 -4.73 22.05 0.70
CA SER A 5 -3.55 21.22 0.60
C SER A 5 -2.64 21.48 1.81
N ILE A 6 -2.80 20.69 2.87
CA ILE A 6 -1.81 20.65 3.95
C ILE A 6 -0.56 19.97 3.38
N GLN A 7 0.39 20.78 2.89
CA GLN A 7 1.67 20.30 2.40
C GLN A 7 2.70 20.39 3.53
N PRO A 8 3.46 19.32 3.80
CA PRO A 8 4.50 19.39 4.82
C PRO A 8 5.56 20.43 4.45
N SER A 9 6.15 21.08 5.46
CA SER A 9 7.23 22.03 5.23
C SER A 9 8.49 21.34 4.70
N ALA A 10 9.36 22.08 4.01
CA ALA A 10 10.63 21.54 3.51
C ALA A 10 11.50 20.96 4.65
N GLN A 11 11.51 21.61 5.82
CA GLN A 11 12.21 21.12 7.00
C GLN A 11 11.64 19.78 7.48
N TRP A 12 10.31 19.65 7.57
CA TRP A 12 9.67 18.41 7.96
C TRP A 12 9.96 17.28 6.95
N LEU A 13 9.91 17.57 5.64
CA LEU A 13 10.22 16.60 4.59
C LEU A 13 11.65 16.10 4.68
N ALA A 14 12.61 16.99 4.96
CA ALA A 14 14.00 16.61 5.17
C ALA A 14 14.15 15.68 6.39
N THR A 15 13.47 15.99 7.50
CA THR A 15 13.46 15.12 8.69
C THR A 15 12.83 13.76 8.40
N TRP A 16 11.68 13.72 7.71
CA TRP A 16 11.02 12.48 7.32
C TRP A 16 11.92 11.63 6.43
N GLN A 17 12.54 12.22 5.40
CA GLN A 17 13.44 11.51 4.48
C GLN A 17 14.64 10.92 5.22
N ALA A 18 15.24 11.65 6.17
CA ALA A 18 16.36 11.17 6.98
C ALA A 18 15.99 10.01 7.92
N ASN A 19 14.72 9.92 8.33
CA ASN A 19 14.22 8.92 9.27
C ASN A 19 13.39 7.81 8.63
N LYS A 20 13.16 7.85 7.31
CA LYS A 20 12.29 6.89 6.60
C LYS A 20 12.68 5.43 6.84
N VAL A 21 13.99 5.15 7.00
CA VAL A 21 14.50 3.81 7.31
C VAL A 21 13.91 3.24 8.60
N ASN A 22 13.62 4.08 9.60
CA ASN A 22 13.04 3.67 10.87
C ASN A 22 11.56 3.29 10.76
N THR A 23 10.92 3.63 9.64
CA THR A 23 9.51 3.28 9.35
C THR A 23 9.39 1.97 8.55
N GLN A 24 10.50 1.36 8.17
CA GLN A 24 10.48 0.11 7.42
C GLN A 24 9.99 -1.04 8.32
N PRO A 25 9.08 -1.89 7.83
CA PRO A 25 8.65 -3.06 8.59
C PRO A 25 9.83 -4.03 8.79
N PRO A 26 9.94 -4.69 9.96
CA PRO A 26 10.99 -5.68 10.22
C PRO A 26 10.89 -6.90 9.29
N LEU A 27 9.71 -7.09 8.68
CA LEU A 27 9.39 -8.16 7.75
C LEU A 27 9.65 -7.74 6.30
N ASP A 28 10.22 -8.64 5.50
CA ASP A 28 10.45 -8.41 4.08
C ASP A 28 9.16 -8.77 3.32
N ILE A 29 8.27 -7.78 3.18
CA ILE A 29 6.96 -7.97 2.54
C ILE A 29 7.13 -8.50 1.11
N GLN A 30 8.14 -8.03 0.38
CA GLN A 30 8.39 -8.48 -0.98
C GLN A 30 8.73 -9.98 -1.03
N LYS A 31 9.55 -10.46 -0.08
CA LYS A 31 9.87 -11.88 0.04
C LYS A 31 8.62 -12.73 0.30
N ILE A 32 7.66 -12.25 1.09
CA ILE A 32 6.40 -12.98 1.36
C ILE A 32 5.64 -13.25 0.06
N PHE A 33 5.53 -12.27 -0.84
CA PHE A 33 4.84 -12.42 -2.12
C PHE A 33 5.53 -13.37 -3.11
N SER A 34 6.75 -13.80 -2.81
CA SER A 34 7.47 -14.83 -3.58
C SER A 34 7.57 -16.15 -2.82
N SER A 35 6.98 -16.24 -1.62
CA SER A 35 7.05 -17.42 -0.75
C SER A 35 5.86 -18.34 -0.97
N GLU A 36 6.11 -19.65 -1.00
CA GLU A 36 5.05 -20.67 -1.08
C GLU A 36 4.35 -20.90 0.25
N LYS A 37 4.95 -20.43 1.37
CA LYS A 37 4.44 -20.64 2.73
C LYS A 37 4.76 -19.47 3.65
N ILE A 38 3.92 -19.30 4.67
CA ILE A 38 4.23 -18.49 5.87
C ILE A 38 4.03 -19.36 7.11
N GLY A 39 5.10 -19.59 7.86
CA GLY A 39 5.12 -20.68 8.86
C GLY A 39 4.82 -22.03 8.20
N GLU A 40 3.83 -22.76 8.71
CA GLU A 40 3.37 -24.03 8.14
C GLU A 40 2.24 -23.86 7.11
N LYS A 41 1.73 -22.64 6.93
CA LYS A 41 0.57 -22.37 6.07
C LYS A 41 1.02 -22.17 4.64
N LYS A 42 0.39 -22.89 3.71
CA LYS A 42 0.61 -22.72 2.27
C LYS A 42 -0.03 -21.42 1.78
N LEU A 43 0.67 -20.72 0.90
CA LEU A 43 0.24 -19.48 0.27
C LEU A 43 -0.05 -19.72 -1.21
N HIS A 44 -1.11 -19.07 -1.68
CA HIS A 44 -1.48 -18.99 -3.09
C HIS A 44 -1.54 -17.52 -3.50
N LEU A 45 -0.83 -17.17 -4.56
CA LEU A 45 -0.93 -15.85 -5.16
C LEU A 45 -2.13 -15.84 -6.11
N MET A 46 -3.04 -14.90 -5.89
CA MET A 46 -4.21 -14.68 -6.72
C MET A 46 -4.17 -13.26 -7.30
N GLU A 47 -4.36 -13.15 -8.61
CA GLU A 47 -4.62 -11.88 -9.29
C GLU A 47 -6.10 -11.53 -9.15
N LEU A 48 -6.43 -10.40 -8.53
CA LEU A 48 -7.81 -9.90 -8.44
C LEU A 48 -8.21 -9.05 -9.65
N GLY A 49 -7.23 -8.61 -10.44
CA GLY A 49 -7.44 -7.77 -11.62
C GLY A 49 -6.66 -6.47 -11.54
N THR A 50 -7.12 -5.46 -12.26
CA THR A 50 -6.36 -4.23 -12.48
C THR A 50 -7.15 -3.01 -12.06
N LEU A 51 -6.53 -2.14 -11.25
CA LEU A 51 -7.08 -0.85 -10.84
C LEU A 51 -6.47 0.28 -11.66
N ASN A 52 -7.27 1.30 -11.97
CA ASN A 52 -6.82 2.48 -12.72
C ASN A 52 -6.65 3.68 -11.79
N PHE A 53 -5.47 4.29 -11.82
CA PHE A 53 -5.09 5.48 -11.04
C PHE A 53 -4.73 6.62 -12.00
N PRO A 54 -5.71 7.41 -12.47
CA PRO A 54 -5.47 8.43 -13.51
C PRO A 54 -4.43 9.49 -13.11
N THR A 55 -4.33 9.81 -11.83
CA THR A 55 -3.45 10.87 -11.31
C THR A 55 -2.24 10.35 -10.53
N GLY A 56 -2.24 9.06 -10.16
CA GLY A 56 -1.25 8.48 -9.26
C GLY A 56 -1.30 9.00 -7.80
N LYS A 57 -2.16 9.98 -7.49
CA LYS A 57 -2.40 10.45 -6.13
C LYS A 57 -3.35 9.49 -5.43
N ILE A 58 -2.93 8.96 -4.29
CA ILE A 58 -3.71 7.99 -3.51
C ILE A 58 -4.01 8.54 -2.13
N LEU A 59 -5.06 8.01 -1.52
CA LEU A 59 -5.40 8.27 -0.13
C LEU A 59 -5.10 7.02 0.68
N VAL A 60 -4.44 7.18 1.82
CA VAL A 60 -4.07 6.08 2.72
C VAL A 60 -4.69 6.37 4.07
N CYS A 61 -5.77 5.65 4.38
CA CYS A 61 -6.51 5.78 5.64
C CYS A 61 -7.12 4.44 6.00
N ASP A 62 -7.56 4.31 7.26
CA ASP A 62 -8.47 3.23 7.62
C ASP A 62 -9.79 3.44 6.85
N PRO A 63 -10.33 2.43 6.15
CA PRO A 63 -11.57 2.56 5.40
C PRO A 63 -12.79 2.89 6.28
N LEU A 64 -12.70 2.70 7.60
CA LEU A 64 -13.75 2.99 8.58
C LEU A 64 -13.62 4.38 9.22
N CYS A 65 -12.54 5.13 8.94
CA CYS A 65 -12.34 6.49 9.45
C CYS A 65 -12.64 7.52 8.34
N GLU A 66 -13.88 8.01 8.35
CA GLU A 66 -14.45 9.16 7.64
C GLU A 66 -13.81 9.60 6.30
N LEU A 67 -14.42 9.15 5.19
CA LEU A 67 -14.26 9.70 3.84
C LEU A 67 -15.22 10.87 3.56
N ASN A 68 -15.49 11.73 4.55
CA ASN A 68 -16.38 12.87 4.35
C ASN A 68 -15.68 13.91 3.46
N ALA A 69 -16.23 14.24 2.29
CA ALA A 69 -15.59 15.13 1.31
C ALA A 69 -15.32 16.56 1.83
N ASP A 70 -16.01 16.95 2.90
CA ASP A 70 -15.82 18.23 3.61
C ASP A 70 -14.74 18.15 4.70
N ASN A 71 -14.10 16.99 4.87
CA ASN A 71 -13.00 16.79 5.80
C ASN A 71 -11.75 17.49 5.29
N GLU A 72 -11.41 18.60 5.92
CA GLU A 72 -10.18 19.39 5.69
C GLU A 72 -8.88 18.59 5.88
N TYR A 73 -8.95 17.38 6.45
CA TYR A 73 -7.82 16.46 6.65
C TYR A 73 -7.68 15.39 5.55
N LEU A 74 -8.56 15.35 4.53
CA LEU A 74 -8.41 14.45 3.36
C LEU A 74 -7.33 14.94 2.39
N ALA A 75 -6.06 14.81 2.76
CA ALA A 75 -4.93 15.06 1.88
C ALA A 75 -4.47 13.78 1.16
N PRO A 76 -4.00 13.86 -0.09
CA PRO A 76 -3.30 12.75 -0.72
C PRO A 76 -2.11 12.31 0.13
N TYR A 77 -1.82 11.02 0.10
CA TYR A 77 -0.63 10.47 0.71
C TYR A 77 0.62 11.17 0.17
N LEU A 78 1.62 11.31 1.03
CA LEU A 78 2.87 12.02 0.71
C LEU A 78 3.55 11.46 -0.55
N GLN A 79 3.46 10.15 -0.77
CA GLN A 79 4.00 9.50 -1.96
C GLN A 79 2.90 9.24 -2.98
N SER A 80 3.22 9.48 -4.25
CA SER A 80 2.37 9.08 -5.38
C SER A 80 2.88 7.79 -6.00
N ILE A 81 2.02 7.12 -6.75
CA ILE A 81 2.37 6.00 -7.62
C ILE A 81 2.35 6.46 -9.08
N PRO A 82 2.97 5.72 -10.03
CA PRO A 82 2.83 6.04 -11.45
C PRO A 82 1.36 6.11 -11.86
N ALA A 83 0.98 7.09 -12.67
CA ALA A 83 -0.37 7.13 -13.23
C ALA A 83 -0.58 5.95 -14.18
N GLY A 84 -1.79 5.40 -14.19
CA GLY A 84 -2.17 4.30 -15.08
C GLY A 84 -2.75 3.09 -14.36
N ARG A 85 -2.59 1.92 -14.97
CA ARG A 85 -3.24 0.67 -14.58
C ARG A 85 -2.25 -0.25 -13.86
N HIS A 86 -2.63 -0.71 -12.67
CA HIS A 86 -1.78 -1.51 -11.78
C HIS A 86 -2.49 -2.78 -11.32
N SER A 87 -1.76 -3.90 -11.24
CA SER A 87 -2.36 -5.18 -10.84
C SER A 87 -2.57 -5.24 -9.33
N LEU A 88 -3.73 -5.72 -8.91
CA LEU A 88 -4.06 -6.01 -7.52
C LEU A 88 -3.88 -7.52 -7.30
N GLN A 89 -2.98 -7.84 -6.35
CA GLN A 89 -2.64 -9.21 -6.00
C GLN A 89 -2.97 -9.48 -4.53
N VAL A 90 -3.45 -10.68 -4.26
CA VAL A 90 -3.73 -11.16 -2.90
C VAL A 90 -3.01 -12.48 -2.68
N LEU A 91 -2.37 -12.59 -1.51
CA LEU A 91 -1.90 -13.87 -0.98
C LEU A 91 -2.98 -14.47 -0.11
N VAL A 92 -3.41 -15.66 -0.50
CA VAL A 92 -4.39 -16.48 0.23
C VAL A 92 -3.63 -17.56 0.99
N ALA A 93 -3.81 -17.63 2.29
CA ALA A 93 -3.27 -18.68 3.14
C ALA A 93 -4.30 -19.79 3.35
N GLU A 94 -3.89 -21.05 3.14
CA GLU A 94 -4.67 -22.20 3.56
C GLU A 94 -4.69 -22.26 5.10
N TYR A 95 -5.88 -22.24 5.70
CA TYR A 95 -6.06 -22.24 7.14
C TYR A 95 -7.07 -23.29 7.60
N SER A 96 -6.56 -24.48 7.90
CA SER A 96 -7.33 -25.63 8.38
C SER A 96 -8.41 -26.05 7.37
N PHE A 97 -9.66 -25.60 7.55
CA PHE A 97 -10.81 -25.93 6.68
C PHE A 97 -11.26 -24.74 5.82
N ASP A 98 -10.50 -23.65 5.81
CA ASP A 98 -10.88 -22.40 5.15
C ASP A 98 -9.65 -21.71 4.50
N GLU A 99 -9.91 -20.71 3.68
CA GLU A 99 -8.92 -19.87 3.01
C GLU A 99 -8.97 -18.46 3.60
N ARG A 100 -7.81 -17.88 3.93
CA ARG A 100 -7.73 -16.55 4.53
C ARG A 100 -6.86 -15.61 3.72
N TYR A 101 -7.34 -14.41 3.46
CA TYR A 101 -6.52 -13.35 2.88
C TYR A 101 -5.45 -12.93 3.89
N ALA A 102 -4.20 -13.20 3.54
CA ALA A 102 -3.05 -12.90 4.39
C ALA A 102 -2.47 -11.52 4.07
N PHE A 103 -2.29 -11.21 2.77
CA PHE A 103 -1.72 -9.96 2.31
C PHE A 103 -2.34 -9.51 1.00
N CYS A 104 -2.47 -8.21 0.80
CA CYS A 104 -2.85 -7.59 -0.47
C CYS A 104 -1.73 -6.63 -0.91
N ARG A 105 -1.44 -6.56 -2.22
CA ARG A 105 -0.57 -5.52 -2.78
C ARG A 105 -1.08 -4.99 -4.10
N LEU A 106 -0.79 -3.71 -4.32
CA LEU A 106 -0.90 -3.08 -5.64
C LEU A 106 0.50 -3.09 -6.28
N LYS A 107 0.66 -3.82 -7.39
CA LYS A 107 1.92 -3.89 -8.12
C LYS A 107 2.03 -2.71 -9.07
N CYS A 108 2.73 -1.66 -8.61
CA CYS A 108 2.86 -0.39 -9.34
C CYS A 108 4.03 -0.35 -10.35
N SER A 109 4.92 -1.34 -10.29
CA SER A 109 6.02 -1.53 -11.23
C SER A 109 6.49 -3.00 -11.22
N GLU A 110 7.29 -3.38 -12.20
CA GLU A 110 7.98 -4.68 -12.26
C GLU A 110 9.27 -4.70 -11.41
N GLN A 111 9.68 -3.56 -10.86
CA GLN A 111 10.86 -3.48 -10.01
C GLN A 111 10.58 -4.13 -8.66
N GLN A 112 11.62 -4.76 -8.10
CA GLN A 112 11.53 -5.29 -6.76
C GLN A 112 11.32 -4.13 -5.78
N ALA A 113 10.32 -4.24 -4.90
CA ALA A 113 10.10 -3.26 -3.86
C ALA A 113 11.36 -3.20 -2.99
N VAL A 114 12.02 -2.04 -2.99
CA VAL A 114 13.20 -1.79 -2.16
C VAL A 114 12.73 -1.52 -0.75
N ARG A 115 13.42 -2.09 0.24
CA ARG A 115 13.17 -1.77 1.65
C ARG A 115 13.49 -0.30 1.91
#